data_AF-A0A7V4BS77-F1
#
_entry.id   AF-A0A7V4BS77-F1
#
_cell.length_a   1.000
_cell.length_b   1.000
_cell.length_c   1.000
_cell.angle_alpha   90.00
_cell.angle_beta   90.00
_cell.angle_gamma   90.00
#
_symmetry.space_group_name_H-M   'P 1'
#
loop_
_entity.id
_entity.type
_entity.pdbx_description
1 polymer ?
#
loop_
_entity_poly.entity_id
_entity_poly.type
_entity_poly.pdbx_seq_one_letter_code
_entity_poly.pdbx_strand_id
1 'polypeptide(L)'
;MQKGQELKKVKGKKVTIVGLARSGVGAANLLSLIGADVTVTDIKREDELKSYIQNINKKVKLVLGSHPEYLFKEADLVVVSPGIPLDISPLSLARSNGVPVIGELELAYKITVSELNEEEPIINCNKGFLAVTGTNGKSTTTSATQRDAHP
;
A
#
# COMPACT_ATOMS: atom_id res chain seq x y z
N MET A 1 -20.33 -20.07 12.54
CA MET A 1 -19.98 -18.83 13.26
C MET A 1 -18.46 -18.71 13.30
N GLN A 2 -17.86 -17.89 12.43
CA GLN A 2 -16.46 -17.46 12.58
C GLN A 2 -16.51 -15.94 12.73
N LYS A 3 -16.51 -15.49 13.98
CA LYS A 3 -16.51 -14.08 14.38
C LYS A 3 -15.07 -13.58 14.44
N GLY A 4 -14.81 -12.44 13.81
CA GLY A 4 -13.86 -11.43 14.29
C GLY A 4 -12.39 -11.82 14.41
N GLN A 5 -11.70 -11.91 13.28
CA GLN A 5 -10.30 -11.49 13.15
C GLN A 5 -10.27 -10.71 11.81
N GLU A 6 -9.55 -9.61 11.60
CA GLU A 6 -8.10 -9.67 11.54
C GLU A 6 -7.47 -8.36 11.00
N LEU A 7 -7.25 -7.36 11.85
CA LEU A 7 -6.37 -6.23 11.43
C LEU A 7 -5.60 -5.50 12.51
N LYS A 8 -5.76 -5.97 13.76
CA LYS A 8 -4.64 -6.15 14.69
C LYS A 8 -3.47 -6.98 14.14
N LYS A 9 -3.55 -7.54 12.92
CA LYS A 9 -2.55 -8.45 12.35
C LYS A 9 -1.43 -7.82 11.53
N VAL A 10 -1.49 -6.55 11.12
CA VAL A 10 -0.37 -5.91 10.35
C VAL A 10 0.58 -5.09 11.21
N LYS A 11 0.17 -4.69 12.42
CA LYS A 11 1.06 -4.02 13.37
C LYS A 11 2.22 -4.95 13.76
N GLY A 12 3.44 -4.43 13.67
CA GLY A 12 4.67 -5.19 13.94
C GLY A 12 5.04 -6.23 12.87
N LYS A 13 4.27 -6.32 11.77
CA LYS A 13 4.59 -7.21 10.64
C LYS A 13 5.56 -6.56 9.67
N LYS A 14 6.40 -7.39 9.05
CA LYS A 14 7.25 -7.00 7.92
C LYS A 14 6.39 -6.94 6.66
N VAL A 15 6.18 -5.74 6.12
CA VAL A 15 5.40 -5.56 4.90
C VAL A 15 6.30 -5.06 3.77
N THR A 16 6.31 -5.80 2.67
CA THR A 16 7.01 -5.39 1.45
C THR A 16 6.02 -4.83 0.44
N ILE A 17 6.24 -3.60 0.01
CA ILE A 17 5.45 -2.95 -1.04
C ILE A 17 6.27 -2.95 -2.33
N VAL A 18 5.68 -3.42 -3.43
CA VAL A 18 6.32 -3.48 -4.74
C VAL A 18 5.78 -2.35 -5.60
N GLY A 19 6.65 -1.40 -5.92
CA GLY A 19 6.34 -0.17 -6.66
C GLY A 19 6.27 1.07 -5.77
N LEU A 20 7.04 2.10 -6.12
CA LEU A 20 7.04 3.41 -5.51
C LEU A 20 6.49 4.44 -6.52
N ALA A 21 5.18 4.63 -6.49
CA ALA A 21 4.48 5.68 -7.22
C ALA A 21 3.44 6.35 -6.30
N ARG A 22 2.43 7.03 -6.86
CA ARG A 22 1.40 7.72 -6.06
C ARG A 22 0.73 6.78 -5.04
N SER A 23 0.31 5.60 -5.49
CA SER A 23 -0.39 4.65 -4.63
C SER A 23 0.55 3.96 -3.65
N GLY A 24 1.77 3.61 -4.08
CA GLY A 24 2.79 2.99 -3.22
C GLY A 24 3.19 3.88 -2.05
N VAL A 25 3.31 5.20 -2.26
CA VAL A 25 3.53 6.19 -1.18
C VAL A 25 2.37 6.18 -0.20
N GLY A 26 1.13 6.16 -0.69
CA GLY A 26 -0.07 6.12 0.15
C GLY A 26 -0.13 4.86 1.02
N ALA A 27 0.08 3.69 0.40
CA ALA A 27 0.11 2.41 1.10
C ALA A 27 1.23 2.36 2.15
N ALA A 28 2.44 2.82 1.80
CA ALA A 28 3.58 2.83 2.70
C ALA A 28 3.36 3.70 3.93
N ASN A 29 2.85 4.92 3.72
CA ASN A 29 2.57 5.86 4.80
C ASN A 29 1.48 5.34 5.74
N LEU A 30 0.40 4.78 5.18
CA LEU A 30 -0.69 4.18 5.94
C LEU A 30 -0.21 3.00 6.78
N LEU A 31 0.49 2.05 6.16
CA LEU A 31 1.04 0.87 6.85
C LEU A 31 2.06 1.25 7.94
N SER A 32 2.88 2.27 7.68
CA SER A 32 3.82 2.80 8.67
C SER A 32 3.09 3.46 9.85
N LEU A 33 2.01 4.20 9.59
CA LEU A 33 1.19 4.86 10.61
C LEU A 33 0.53 3.85 11.56
N ILE A 34 0.01 2.75 11.02
CA ILE A 34 -0.59 1.65 11.82
C ILE A 34 0.46 0.73 12.47
N GLY A 35 1.75 1.00 12.27
CA GLY A 35 2.86 0.38 13.01
C GLY A 35 3.44 -0.88 12.37
N ALA A 36 3.32 -1.08 11.06
CA ALA A 36 4.06 -2.12 10.35
C ALA A 36 5.54 -1.73 10.12
N ASP A 37 6.44 -2.72 9.98
CA ASP A 37 7.81 -2.52 9.49
C ASP A 37 7.79 -2.57 7.96
N VAL A 38 7.70 -1.40 7.34
CA VAL A 38 7.46 -1.27 5.90
C VAL A 38 8.77 -1.11 5.14
N THR A 39 8.94 -1.92 4.10
CA THR A 39 9.96 -1.73 3.07
C THR A 39 9.31 -1.60 1.71
N VAL A 40 9.60 -0.52 0.99
CA VAL A 40 9.20 -0.36 -0.42
C VAL A 40 10.36 -0.75 -1.32
N THR A 41 10.07 -1.51 -2.36
CA THR A 41 11.03 -1.89 -3.39
C THR A 41 10.55 -1.50 -4.79
N ASP A 42 11.44 -0.97 -5.63
CA ASP A 42 11.16 -0.56 -7.01
C ASP A 42 12.37 -0.86 -7.91
N ILE A 43 12.11 -1.21 -9.18
CA ILE A 43 13.16 -1.38 -10.20
C ILE A 43 13.78 -0.05 -10.63
N LYS A 44 13.05 1.05 -10.48
CA LYS A 44 13.53 2.40 -10.78
C LYS A 44 14.51 2.85 -9.71
N ARG A 45 15.45 3.70 -10.13
CA ARG A 45 16.47 4.26 -9.24
C ARG A 45 15.94 5.48 -8.51
N GLU A 46 16.69 5.91 -7.49
CA GLU A 46 16.32 7.03 -6.64
C GLU A 46 16.06 8.33 -7.42
N ASP A 47 16.87 8.60 -8.44
CA ASP A 47 16.78 9.79 -9.29
C ASP A 47 15.47 9.89 -10.07
N GLU A 48 14.89 8.76 -10.47
CA GLU A 48 13.60 8.68 -11.16
C GLU A 48 12.41 8.84 -10.20
N LEU A 49 12.63 8.64 -8.90
CA LEU A 49 11.59 8.53 -7.88
C LEU A 49 11.61 9.67 -6.86
N LYS A 50 12.51 10.66 -7.01
CA LYS A 50 12.72 11.76 -6.06
C LYS A 50 11.44 12.41 -5.55
N SER A 51 10.48 12.70 -6.44
CA SER A 51 9.22 13.35 -6.09
C SER A 51 8.33 12.48 -5.18
N TYR A 52 8.37 11.16 -5.32
CA TYR A 52 7.64 10.23 -4.47
C TYR A 52 8.32 10.02 -3.12
N ILE A 53 9.66 9.93 -3.13
CA ILE A 53 10.48 9.75 -1.91
C ILE A 53 10.28 10.90 -0.93
N GLN A 54 10.16 12.15 -1.43
CA GLN A 54 9.91 13.32 -0.59
C GLN A 54 8.60 13.24 0.21
N ASN A 55 7.64 12.44 -0.25
CA ASN A 55 6.32 12.31 0.36
C ASN A 55 6.18 11.05 1.22
N ILE A 56 7.25 10.27 1.39
CA ILE A 56 7.21 9.04 2.19
C ILE A 56 7.58 9.31 3.65
N ASN A 57 6.96 8.56 4.55
CA ASN A 57 7.31 8.56 5.97
C ASN A 57 8.76 8.08 6.14
N LYS A 58 9.57 8.85 6.87
CA LYS A 58 10.99 8.56 7.11
C LYS A 58 11.26 7.20 7.80
N LYS A 59 10.25 6.60 8.42
CA LYS A 59 10.34 5.25 9.02
C LYS A 59 10.29 4.13 7.99
N VAL A 60 9.84 4.41 6.76
CA VAL A 60 9.74 3.43 5.68
C VAL A 60 11.12 3.22 5.06
N LYS A 61 11.53 1.96 4.92
CA LYS A 61 12.78 1.59 4.25
C LYS A 61 12.56 1.56 2.74
N LEU A 62 13.55 2.01 1.97
CA LEU A 62 13.53 2.01 0.51
C LEU A 62 14.63 1.12 -0.04
N VAL A 63 14.29 0.26 -1.00
CA VAL A 63 15.23 -0.58 -1.75
C VAL A 63 14.97 -0.36 -3.24
N LEU A 64 15.74 0.53 -3.86
CA LEU A 64 15.52 1.01 -5.22
C LEU A 64 16.53 0.41 -6.20
N GLY A 65 16.17 0.38 -7.49
CA GLY A 65 16.99 -0.19 -8.56
C GLY A 65 16.91 -1.71 -8.69
N SER A 66 16.16 -2.41 -7.83
CA SER A 66 16.05 -3.88 -7.86
C SER A 66 14.92 -4.39 -6.96
N HIS A 67 14.63 -5.68 -7.06
CA HIS A 67 13.73 -6.43 -6.17
C HIS A 67 14.48 -7.60 -5.51
N PRO A 68 15.24 -7.37 -4.42
CA PRO A 68 15.98 -8.44 -3.76
C PRO A 68 15.05 -9.48 -3.17
N GLU A 69 15.33 -10.77 -3.45
CA GLU A 69 14.49 -11.89 -3.03
C GLU A 69 14.22 -11.98 -1.52
N TYR A 70 15.19 -11.57 -0.69
CA TYR A 70 15.06 -11.66 0.77
C TYR A 70 13.87 -10.86 1.29
N LEU A 71 13.53 -9.73 0.64
CA LEU A 71 12.37 -8.93 0.99
C LEU A 71 11.06 -9.72 0.85
N PHE A 72 10.98 -10.60 -0.15
CA PHE A 72 9.80 -11.38 -0.45
C PHE A 72 9.70 -12.65 0.41
N LYS A 73 10.86 -13.25 0.74
CA LYS A 73 10.96 -14.43 1.61
C LYS A 73 10.70 -14.11 3.07
N GLU A 74 11.15 -12.96 3.55
CA GLU A 74 11.06 -12.58 4.96
C GLU A 74 9.82 -11.74 5.30
N ALA A 75 9.04 -11.32 4.29
CA ALA A 75 7.83 -10.55 4.51
C ALA A 75 6.73 -11.41 5.14
N ASP A 76 5.95 -10.81 6.02
CA ASP A 76 4.67 -11.34 6.48
C ASP A 76 3.55 -11.05 5.47
N LEU A 77 3.73 -10.02 4.62
CA LEU A 77 2.77 -9.59 3.61
C LEU A 77 3.49 -8.86 2.48
N VAL A 78 3.12 -9.16 1.24
CA VAL A 78 3.52 -8.39 0.06
C VAL A 78 2.32 -7.65 -0.50
N VAL A 79 2.48 -6.35 -0.73
CA VAL A 79 1.49 -5.47 -1.36
C VAL A 79 2.01 -5.02 -2.71
N VAL A 80 1.22 -5.20 -3.75
CA VAL A 80 1.61 -4.88 -5.13
C VAL A 80 0.86 -3.65 -5.61
N SER A 81 1.60 -2.61 -6.02
CA SER A 81 1.01 -1.43 -6.65
C SER A 81 0.48 -1.75 -8.07
N PRO A 82 -0.58 -1.06 -8.52
CA PRO A 82 -1.09 -1.16 -9.88
C PRO A 82 -0.01 -0.93 -10.93
N GLY A 83 -0.01 -1.78 -11.96
CA GLY A 83 0.93 -1.70 -13.08
C GLY A 83 2.19 -2.55 -12.89
N ILE A 84 2.42 -3.14 -11.72
CA ILE A 84 3.46 -4.17 -11.53
C ILE A 84 2.96 -5.51 -12.07
N PRO A 85 3.70 -6.20 -12.96
CA PRO A 85 3.33 -7.52 -13.43
C PRO A 85 3.28 -8.54 -12.28
N LEU A 86 2.21 -9.33 -12.21
CA LEU A 86 1.96 -10.27 -11.11
C LEU A 86 2.72 -11.60 -11.24
N ASP A 87 3.45 -11.77 -12.33
CA ASP A 87 4.22 -12.95 -12.73
C ASP A 87 5.73 -12.76 -12.56
N ILE A 88 6.19 -11.60 -12.04
CA ILE A 88 7.61 -11.39 -11.74
C ILE A 88 8.13 -12.44 -10.73
N SER A 89 9.37 -12.91 -10.95
CA SER A 89 10.00 -13.96 -10.14
C SER A 89 9.91 -13.71 -8.62
N PRO A 90 10.15 -12.48 -8.10
CA PRO A 90 10.04 -12.23 -6.66
C PRO A 90 8.64 -12.45 -6.06
N LEU A 91 7.56 -12.17 -6.83
CA LEU A 91 6.18 -12.41 -6.36
C LEU A 91 5.84 -13.90 -6.36
N SER A 92 6.29 -14.62 -7.38
CA SER A 92 6.16 -16.08 -7.42
C SER A 92 6.88 -16.71 -6.24
N LEU A 93 8.07 -16.22 -5.90
CA LEU A 93 8.83 -16.65 -4.75
C LEU A 93 8.10 -16.40 -3.42
N ALA A 94 7.53 -15.21 -3.22
CA ALA A 94 6.70 -14.92 -2.04
C ALA A 94 5.58 -15.96 -1.89
N ARG A 95 4.81 -16.20 -2.96
CA ARG A 95 3.71 -17.16 -2.98
C ARG A 95 4.18 -18.57 -2.65
N SER A 96 5.29 -19.03 -3.24
CA SER A 96 5.86 -20.35 -2.96
C SER A 96 6.33 -20.53 -1.52
N ASN A 97 6.67 -19.44 -0.82
CA ASN A 97 7.02 -19.45 0.60
C ASN A 97 5.79 -19.24 1.51
N GLY A 98 4.57 -19.25 0.97
CA GLY A 98 3.34 -19.04 1.73
C GLY A 98 3.10 -17.59 2.17
N VAL A 99 3.88 -16.64 1.64
CA VAL A 99 3.70 -15.22 1.95
C VAL A 99 2.50 -14.69 1.15
N PRO A 100 1.50 -14.08 1.80
CA PRO A 100 0.34 -13.53 1.10
C PRO A 100 0.77 -12.35 0.22
N VAL A 101 0.28 -12.36 -1.03
CA VAL A 101 0.50 -11.28 -2.00
C VAL A 101 -0.85 -10.68 -2.36
N ILE A 102 -1.06 -9.40 -2.03
CA ILE A 102 -2.31 -8.67 -2.28
C ILE A 102 -2.09 -7.40 -3.09
N GLY A 103 -3.16 -6.86 -3.67
CA GLY A 103 -3.13 -5.53 -4.28
C GLY A 103 -3.43 -4.41 -3.27
N GLU A 104 -3.07 -3.17 -3.60
CA GLU A 104 -3.37 -2.00 -2.76
C GLU A 104 -4.87 -1.77 -2.53
N LEU A 105 -5.72 -2.07 -3.51
CA LEU A 105 -7.17 -1.93 -3.34
C LEU A 105 -7.70 -2.91 -2.28
N GLU A 106 -7.19 -4.15 -2.30
CA GLU A 106 -7.51 -5.15 -1.30
C GLU A 106 -6.96 -4.74 0.08
N LEU A 107 -5.75 -4.17 0.14
CA LEU A 107 -5.20 -3.59 1.37
C LEU A 107 -6.13 -2.51 1.94
N ALA A 108 -6.55 -1.54 1.12
CA ALA A 108 -7.43 -0.46 1.53
C ALA A 108 -8.77 -0.99 2.04
N TYR A 109 -9.37 -1.94 1.32
CA TYR A 109 -10.61 -2.60 1.73
C TYR A 109 -10.46 -3.30 3.08
N LYS A 110 -9.40 -4.10 3.25
CA LYS A 110 -9.14 -4.81 4.49
C LYS A 110 -9.00 -3.84 5.66
N ILE A 111 -8.11 -2.83 5.53
CA ILE A 111 -7.87 -1.82 6.58
C ILE A 111 -9.18 -1.15 6.99
N THR A 112 -9.95 -0.68 6.03
CA THR A 112 -11.24 -0.02 6.26
C THR A 112 -12.22 -0.87 7.03
N VAL A 113 -12.47 -2.09 6.55
CA VAL A 113 -13.44 -2.99 7.17
C VAL A 113 -13.06 -3.27 8.61
N SER A 114 -11.77 -3.29 8.92
CA SER A 114 -11.33 -3.65 10.26
C SER A 114 -11.29 -2.48 11.21
N GLU A 115 -10.91 -1.29 10.74
CA GLU A 115 -11.03 -0.05 11.52
C GLU A 115 -12.49 0.26 11.89
N LEU A 116 -13.45 -0.03 11.01
CA LEU A 116 -14.89 0.11 11.29
C LEU A 116 -15.42 -0.85 12.37
N ASN A 117 -14.66 -1.90 12.70
CA ASN A 117 -15.04 -2.91 13.70
C ASN A 117 -14.31 -2.70 15.05
N GLU A 118 -13.49 -1.66 15.19
CA GLU A 118 -12.85 -1.31 16.47
C GLU A 118 -13.65 -0.22 17.23
N GLU A 119 -13.63 -0.25 18.56
CA GLU A 119 -14.33 0.75 19.40
C GLU A 119 -13.72 2.16 19.29
N GLU A 120 -12.42 2.24 18.98
CA GLU A 120 -11.72 3.49 18.66
C GLU A 120 -10.90 3.32 17.37
N PRO A 121 -11.40 3.80 16.21
CA PRO A 121 -10.67 3.71 14.95
C PRO A 121 -9.41 4.59 14.97
N ILE A 122 -8.29 4.05 14.48
CA ILE A 122 -7.01 4.76 14.30
C ILE A 122 -7.16 5.86 13.25
N ILE A 123 -8.07 5.66 12.28
CA ILE A 123 -8.40 6.64 11.25
C ILE A 123 -9.88 7.00 11.35
N ASN A 124 -10.17 8.24 11.75
CA ASN A 124 -11.53 8.78 11.79
C ASN A 124 -12.07 9.09 10.38
N CYS A 125 -12.29 8.05 9.58
CA CYS A 125 -12.84 8.14 8.23
C CYS A 125 -14.36 7.93 8.25
N ASN A 126 -15.10 8.96 8.64
CA ASN A 126 -16.57 8.96 8.57
C ASN A 126 -17.11 9.27 7.14
N LYS A 127 -16.50 8.72 6.08
CA LYS A 127 -16.93 8.96 4.68
C LYS A 127 -16.66 7.73 3.81
N GLY A 128 -17.71 7.26 3.12
CA GLY A 128 -17.71 6.08 2.27
C GLY A 128 -16.62 6.07 1.19
N PHE A 129 -16.23 4.86 0.80
CA PHE A 129 -15.21 4.59 -0.22
C PHE A 129 -15.74 4.91 -1.61
N LEU A 130 -15.20 5.95 -2.26
CA LEU A 130 -15.38 6.19 -3.69
C LEU A 130 -14.14 5.67 -4.44
N ALA A 131 -14.18 4.41 -4.86
CA ALA A 131 -13.14 3.82 -5.69
C ALA A 131 -13.29 4.29 -7.15
N VAL A 132 -12.39 5.17 -7.62
CA VAL A 132 -12.32 5.58 -9.04
C VAL A 132 -11.27 4.75 -9.77
N THR A 133 -11.61 3.53 -10.18
CA THR A 133 -10.73 2.70 -11.02
C THR A 133 -10.68 3.30 -12.42
N GLY A 134 -9.48 3.62 -12.93
CA GLY A 134 -9.28 3.83 -14.36
C GLY A 134 -7.92 3.27 -14.73
N THR A 135 -7.95 2.29 -15.61
CA THR A 135 -6.89 1.29 -15.76
C THR A 135 -5.76 1.74 -16.68
N ASN A 136 -5.82 2.93 -17.29
CA ASN A 136 -4.70 3.55 -18.01
C ASN A 136 -4.89 5.08 -18.03
N GLY A 137 -3.96 5.85 -17.44
CA GLY A 137 -3.86 7.31 -17.63
C GLY A 137 -4.78 8.21 -16.79
N LYS A 138 -4.52 8.37 -15.48
CA LYS A 138 -4.99 9.52 -14.68
C LYS A 138 -3.81 10.34 -14.12
N SER A 139 -2.98 10.84 -15.03
CA SER A 139 -2.26 12.11 -14.79
C SER A 139 -2.94 13.30 -15.49
N THR A 140 -4.07 13.08 -16.16
CA THR A 140 -4.86 14.15 -16.76
C THR A 140 -6.33 13.89 -16.44
N THR A 141 -7.02 14.92 -15.97
CA THR A 141 -8.47 14.95 -15.66
C THR A 141 -8.89 14.57 -14.24
N THR A 142 -8.52 15.44 -13.28
CA THR A 142 -9.42 15.83 -12.18
C THR A 142 -9.37 17.35 -12.04
N SER A 143 -9.91 18.04 -13.06
CA SER A 143 -10.40 19.41 -12.91
C SER A 143 -11.93 19.33 -12.93
N ALA A 144 -12.58 20.08 -12.02
CA ALA A 144 -14.03 20.22 -11.83
C ALA A 144 -14.68 19.28 -10.80
N THR A 145 -14.63 19.69 -9.53
CA THR A 145 -15.82 20.18 -8.81
C THR A 145 -15.36 20.85 -7.51
N GLN A 146 -14.65 21.97 -7.65
CA GLN A 146 -14.71 23.01 -6.63
C GLN A 146 -16.00 23.76 -6.95
N ARG A 147 -17.07 23.49 -6.19
CA ARG A 147 -18.23 24.37 -6.16
C ARG A 147 -18.22 25.04 -4.81
N ASP A 148 -17.99 26.34 -4.89
CA ASP A 148 -17.94 27.29 -3.81
C ASP A 148 -19.19 27.18 -2.94
N ALA A 149 -18.97 26.91 -1.65
CA ALA A 149 -19.89 27.32 -0.60
C ALA A 149 -19.24 28.52 0.07
N HIS A 150 -19.50 29.72 -0.46
CA HIS A 150 -19.43 30.93 0.33
C HIS A 150 -20.76 31.07 1.12
N PRO A 151 -20.70 31.69 2.31
CA PRO A 151 -21.61 31.49 3.44
C PRO A 151 -23.04 31.98 3.21
#